data_AF-A0A3D5Q4L8-F1
#
_entry.id   AF-A0A3D5Q4L8-F1
#
_cell.length_a   1.000
_cell.length_b   1.000
_cell.length_c   1.000
_cell.angle_alpha   90.00
_cell.angle_beta   90.00
_cell.angle_gamma   90.00
#
_symmetry.space_group_name_H-M   'P 1'
#
loop_
_entity.id
_entity.type
_entity.pdbx_description
1 polymer ?
#
loop_
_entity_poly.entity_id
_entity_poly.type
_entity_poly.pdbx_seq_one_letter_code
_entity_poly.pdbx_strand_id
1 'polypeptide(L)'
;MPQSRHHLFRQLAGHQWEGFLKGVEKEGLRVDTNGFIAQTPHPEALGSTLTHPRITTDYSEALLELITPVCRSTGEMMASLRQIHQFVQQNLGDEVFWAASMPCELDGDESIPIAEYGTSNIGKLKHVYRQGLAVRYGRMMQSIAGVHYNLSLPDSFWRFWQEALDNRDSLQDFKSDQYFWLIRNFRRRSWLLMLLFGASPALDASFVEGMEHNLDRFAPDTWYGRNATSLRMGDLGYHNNAQASLDICFNELSTYTATLDRAIHTNWPPYAKIGTRRGDEFI
;
A
#
# COMPACT_ATOMS: atom_id res chain seq x y z
N MET A 1 22.80 30.00 -19.74
CA MET A 1 22.29 28.62 -19.81
C MET A 1 21.37 28.41 -18.62
N PRO A 2 20.16 27.86 -18.78
CA PRO A 2 19.33 27.53 -17.63
C PRO A 2 20.12 26.59 -16.71
N GLN A 3 20.28 26.96 -15.44
CA GLN A 3 20.91 26.07 -14.47
C GLN A 3 20.07 24.79 -14.43
N SER A 4 20.72 23.62 -14.50
CA SER A 4 19.98 22.36 -14.43
C SER A 4 19.20 22.32 -13.11
N ARG A 5 17.99 21.72 -13.09
CA ARG A 5 17.21 21.55 -11.84
C ARG A 5 18.04 20.89 -10.73
N HIS A 6 19.00 20.04 -11.10
CA HIS A 6 19.98 19.45 -10.19
C HIS A 6 20.90 20.49 -9.54
N HIS A 7 21.39 21.45 -10.32
CA HIS A 7 22.19 22.55 -9.80
C HIS A 7 21.39 23.47 -8.87
N LEU A 8 20.17 23.84 -9.25
CA LEU A 8 19.24 24.61 -8.38
C LEU A 8 18.94 23.85 -7.08
N PHE A 9 18.68 22.54 -7.18
CA PHE A 9 18.46 21.70 -6.02
C PHE A 9 19.71 21.60 -5.12
N ARG A 10 20.92 21.58 -5.69
CA ARG A 10 22.17 21.60 -4.89
C ARG A 10 22.37 22.92 -4.14
N GLN A 11 22.05 24.06 -4.76
CA GLN A 11 22.10 25.37 -4.09
C GLN A 11 21.13 25.41 -2.92
N LEU A 12 19.91 24.93 -3.17
CA LEU A 12 18.90 24.73 -2.15
C LEU A 12 19.50 23.83 -1.03
N ALA A 13 20.11 22.68 -1.37
CA ALA A 13 20.45 21.61 -0.40
C ALA A 13 21.63 21.96 0.51
N GLY A 14 22.35 23.04 0.20
CA GLY A 14 23.34 23.63 1.10
C GLY A 14 22.72 24.35 2.31
N HIS A 15 21.40 24.55 2.34
CA HIS A 15 20.66 25.11 3.47
C HIS A 15 19.97 23.96 4.23
N GLN A 16 20.01 23.94 5.57
CA GLN A 16 19.18 23.02 6.34
C GLN A 16 17.71 23.40 6.10
N TRP A 17 16.91 22.48 5.56
CA TRP A 17 15.47 22.69 5.49
C TRP A 17 14.78 21.85 6.55
N GLU A 18 13.98 22.54 7.34
CA GLU A 18 13.14 21.96 8.37
C GLU A 18 11.69 21.99 7.92
N GLY A 19 10.83 21.25 8.62
CA GLY A 19 9.38 21.30 8.38
C GLY A 19 8.84 20.33 7.34
N PHE A 20 9.64 19.34 6.90
CA PHE A 20 9.10 18.18 6.20
C PHE A 20 8.12 17.44 7.10
N LEU A 21 6.94 17.17 6.58
CA LEU A 21 5.94 16.37 7.27
C LEU A 21 5.95 14.96 6.70
N LYS A 22 5.81 13.98 7.58
CA LYS A 22 5.87 12.56 7.22
C LYS A 22 4.90 11.73 8.03
N GLY A 23 4.44 10.64 7.44
CA GLY A 23 3.63 9.63 8.11
C GLY A 23 3.92 8.26 7.53
N VAL A 24 3.52 7.22 8.23
CA VAL A 24 3.68 5.84 7.77
C VAL A 24 2.40 5.06 8.03
N GLU A 25 2.02 4.28 7.02
CA GLU A 25 1.05 3.19 7.13
C GLU A 25 1.85 1.88 7.12
N LYS A 26 1.61 0.99 8.07
CA LYS A 26 2.25 -0.32 8.16
C LYS A 26 1.19 -1.40 8.27
N GLU A 27 1.18 -2.30 7.30
CA GLU A 27 0.28 -3.46 7.29
C GLU A 27 0.94 -4.70 7.89
N GLY A 28 0.13 -5.67 8.27
CA GLY A 28 0.56 -7.02 8.64
C GLY A 28 -0.60 -7.92 9.04
N LEU A 29 -0.46 -9.23 8.82
CA LEU A 29 -1.46 -10.20 9.22
C LEU A 29 -1.42 -10.43 10.73
N ARG A 30 -2.59 -10.67 11.32
CA ARG A 30 -2.70 -11.39 12.58
C ARG A 30 -2.55 -12.87 12.29
N VAL A 31 -1.72 -13.54 13.08
CA VAL A 31 -1.35 -14.94 12.89
C VAL A 31 -1.55 -15.67 14.21
N ASP A 32 -2.14 -16.85 14.15
CA ASP A 32 -2.38 -17.68 15.33
C ASP A 32 -1.09 -18.35 15.84
N THR A 33 -1.20 -19.11 16.92
CA THR A 33 -0.06 -19.79 17.54
C THR A 33 0.50 -20.95 16.71
N ASN A 34 -0.21 -21.39 15.68
CA ASN A 34 0.21 -22.44 14.76
C ASN A 34 0.88 -21.87 13.49
N GLY A 35 0.90 -20.56 13.31
CA GLY A 35 1.48 -19.91 12.14
C GLY A 35 0.50 -19.66 10.99
N PHE A 36 -0.80 -19.89 11.21
CA PHE A 36 -1.85 -19.65 10.22
C PHE A 36 -2.46 -18.27 10.38
N ILE A 37 -2.99 -17.72 9.29
CA ILE A 37 -3.78 -16.50 9.32
C ILE A 37 -4.93 -16.60 10.33
N ALA A 38 -5.02 -15.62 11.24
CA ALA A 38 -6.00 -15.62 12.31
C ALA A 38 -7.44 -15.54 11.77
N GLN A 39 -8.32 -16.40 12.30
CA GLN A 39 -9.74 -16.46 11.92
C GLN A 39 -10.65 -15.67 12.88
N THR A 40 -10.09 -15.13 13.96
CA THR A 40 -10.85 -14.34 14.93
C THR A 40 -11.26 -12.99 14.33
N PRO A 41 -12.37 -12.38 14.77
CA PRO A 41 -12.74 -11.01 14.39
C PRO A 41 -11.69 -9.98 14.80
N HIS A 42 -11.77 -8.76 14.25
CA HIS A 42 -10.97 -7.64 14.73
C HIS A 42 -11.16 -7.45 16.25
N PRO A 43 -10.07 -7.43 17.04
CA PRO A 43 -10.19 -7.36 18.50
C PRO A 43 -10.93 -6.11 18.98
N GLU A 44 -11.96 -6.27 19.83
CA GLU A 44 -12.79 -5.17 20.31
C GLU A 44 -11.99 -4.04 20.98
N ALA A 45 -10.89 -4.39 21.66
CA ALA A 45 -10.00 -3.45 22.33
C ALA A 45 -9.28 -2.48 21.36
N LEU A 46 -9.20 -2.82 20.07
CA LEU A 46 -8.65 -1.94 19.02
C LEU A 46 -9.69 -0.97 18.45
N GLY A 47 -10.96 -1.11 18.85
CA GLY A 47 -12.05 -0.23 18.47
C GLY A 47 -12.67 -0.59 17.12
N SER A 48 -13.28 0.41 16.46
CA SER A 48 -13.94 0.22 15.18
C SER A 48 -12.98 0.45 14.02
N THR A 49 -12.72 -0.58 13.22
CA THR A 49 -11.93 -0.50 11.98
C THR A 49 -12.41 0.61 11.04
N LEU A 50 -13.72 0.88 11.00
CA LEU A 50 -14.31 1.89 10.13
C LEU A 50 -13.92 3.33 10.48
N THR A 51 -13.70 3.63 11.76
CA THR A 51 -13.57 5.02 12.25
C THR A 51 -12.34 5.28 13.10
N HIS A 52 -11.61 4.25 13.52
CA HIS A 52 -10.46 4.42 14.38
C HIS A 52 -9.29 5.07 13.60
N PRO A 53 -8.69 6.16 14.12
CA PRO A 53 -7.81 7.03 13.32
C PRO A 53 -6.38 6.50 13.12
N ARG A 54 -6.01 5.40 13.79
CA ARG A 54 -4.63 4.89 13.84
C ARG A 54 -4.48 3.39 13.61
N ILE A 55 -5.57 2.65 13.67
CA ILE A 55 -5.60 1.18 13.61
C ILE A 55 -6.86 0.85 12.85
N THR A 56 -6.72 0.18 11.72
CA THR A 56 -7.84 -0.28 10.89
C THR A 56 -7.47 -1.62 10.28
N THR A 57 -8.28 -2.11 9.35
CA THR A 57 -8.00 -3.28 8.53
C THR A 57 -7.94 -2.87 7.06
N ASP A 58 -7.00 -3.44 6.31
CA ASP A 58 -7.03 -3.35 4.85
C ASP A 58 -7.92 -4.46 4.28
N TYR A 59 -7.46 -5.30 3.36
CA TYR A 59 -8.33 -6.22 2.63
C TYR A 59 -8.99 -7.26 3.54
N SER A 60 -8.20 -7.87 4.42
CA SER A 60 -8.64 -8.96 5.29
C SER A 60 -8.99 -8.46 6.68
N GLU A 61 -9.95 -9.12 7.34
CA GLU A 61 -10.24 -8.93 8.77
C GLU A 61 -9.02 -9.22 9.66
N ALA A 62 -8.11 -10.07 9.18
CA ALA A 62 -6.84 -10.36 9.82
C ALA A 62 -5.71 -9.39 9.42
N LEU A 63 -5.85 -8.60 8.35
CA LEU A 63 -4.81 -7.70 7.87
C LEU A 63 -4.95 -6.32 8.53
N LEU A 64 -4.21 -6.11 9.62
CA LEU A 64 -4.19 -4.83 10.33
C LEU A 64 -3.38 -3.81 9.54
N GLU A 65 -3.83 -2.55 9.58
CA GLU A 65 -3.13 -1.39 9.05
C GLU A 65 -2.94 -0.36 10.18
N LEU A 66 -1.67 -0.05 10.48
CA LEU A 66 -1.27 0.90 11.51
C LEU A 66 -0.91 2.24 10.88
N ILE A 67 -1.58 3.31 11.29
CA ILE A 67 -1.48 4.63 10.67
C ILE A 67 -0.94 5.63 11.70
N THR A 68 0.22 6.22 11.44
CA THR A 68 0.73 7.30 12.29
C THR A 68 0.01 8.62 12.00
N PRO A 69 -0.06 9.55 12.98
CA PRO A 69 -0.37 10.94 12.65
C PRO A 69 0.69 11.54 11.72
N VAL A 70 0.43 12.73 11.21
CA VAL A 70 1.42 13.53 10.49
C VAL A 70 2.47 14.04 11.47
N CYS A 71 3.72 13.61 11.31
CA CYS A 71 4.84 13.91 12.19
C CYS A 71 5.82 14.89 11.56
N ARG A 72 6.54 15.66 12.41
CA ARG A 72 7.53 16.66 11.99
C ARG A 72 8.95 16.10 11.92
N SER A 73 9.19 14.96 12.55
CA SER A 73 10.50 14.30 12.55
C SER A 73 10.38 12.79 12.39
N THR A 74 11.47 12.16 11.95
CA THR A 74 11.53 10.69 11.85
C THR A 74 11.47 10.04 13.23
N GLY A 75 12.07 10.67 14.26
CA GLY A 75 12.01 10.18 15.64
C GLY A 75 10.58 10.15 16.18
N GLU A 76 9.80 11.21 15.93
CA GLU A 76 8.38 11.29 16.30
C GLU A 76 7.54 10.21 15.59
N MET A 77 7.71 10.07 14.27
CA MET A 77 7.02 9.04 13.48
C MET A 77 7.31 7.62 13.99
N MET A 78 8.59 7.30 14.23
CA MET A 78 8.98 5.98 14.74
C MET A 78 8.51 5.74 16.17
N ALA A 79 8.47 6.77 17.03
CA ALA A 79 7.92 6.66 18.37
C ALA A 79 6.41 6.40 18.34
N SER A 80 5.67 7.11 17.48
CA SER A 80 4.24 6.90 17.30
C SER A 80 3.93 5.51 16.76
N LEU A 81 4.62 5.07 15.70
CA LEU A 81 4.45 3.73 15.14
C LEU A 81 4.74 2.65 16.20
N ARG A 82 5.81 2.82 17.00
CA ARG A 82 6.14 1.90 18.09
C ARG A 82 5.02 1.82 19.13
N GLN A 83 4.46 2.96 19.55
CA GLN A 83 3.36 3.00 20.53
C GLN A 83 2.11 2.29 20.01
N ILE A 84 1.73 2.55 18.74
CA ILE A 84 0.58 1.89 18.11
C ILE A 84 0.83 0.38 18.06
N HIS A 85 2.01 -0.04 17.62
CA HIS A 85 2.37 -1.45 17.50
C HIS A 85 2.42 -2.17 18.85
N GLN A 86 2.90 -1.51 19.90
CA GLN A 86 2.88 -2.04 21.27
C GLN A 86 1.44 -2.23 21.78
N PHE A 87 0.59 -1.21 21.58
CA PHE A 87 -0.82 -1.28 21.95
C PHE A 87 -1.53 -2.41 21.20
N VAL A 88 -1.30 -2.55 19.90
CA VAL A 88 -1.87 -3.64 19.08
C VAL A 88 -1.43 -4.98 19.64
N GLN A 89 -0.14 -5.26 19.74
CA GLN A 89 0.35 -6.57 20.17
C GLN A 89 -0.11 -6.94 21.58
N GLN A 90 -0.25 -5.97 22.50
CA GLN A 90 -0.79 -6.21 23.84
C GLN A 90 -2.27 -6.63 23.86
N ASN A 91 -3.01 -6.36 22.78
CA ASN A 91 -4.44 -6.63 22.65
C ASN A 91 -4.75 -7.73 21.61
N LEU A 92 -3.74 -8.48 21.15
CA LEU A 92 -3.90 -9.61 20.23
C LEU A 92 -4.07 -10.97 20.95
N GLY A 93 -3.95 -11.02 22.28
CA GLY A 93 -3.99 -12.29 23.02
C GLY A 93 -2.81 -13.19 22.64
N ASP A 94 -3.11 -14.40 22.18
CA ASP A 94 -2.11 -15.38 21.74
C ASP A 94 -1.68 -15.21 20.27
N GLU A 95 -2.31 -14.29 19.53
CA GLU A 95 -1.93 -13.97 18.14
C GLU A 95 -0.71 -13.05 18.08
N VAL A 96 -0.01 -13.11 16.95
CA VAL A 96 1.13 -12.25 16.65
C VAL A 96 0.85 -11.36 15.44
N PHE A 97 1.38 -10.14 15.48
CA PHE A 97 1.37 -9.26 14.31
C PHE A 97 2.55 -9.61 13.39
N TRP A 98 2.24 -10.26 12.27
CA TRP A 98 3.21 -10.75 11.29
C TRP A 98 4.12 -9.64 10.77
N ALA A 99 5.42 -9.91 10.78
CA ALA A 99 6.43 -8.90 10.46
C ALA A 99 6.81 -8.84 8.97
N ALA A 100 6.56 -9.91 8.21
CA ALA A 100 7.01 -10.01 6.82
C ALA A 100 5.94 -9.49 5.84
N SER A 101 6.40 -9.08 4.64
CA SER A 101 5.50 -8.67 3.56
C SER A 101 4.74 -9.84 2.94
N MET A 102 5.44 -10.94 2.66
CA MET A 102 4.79 -12.15 2.19
C MET A 102 4.01 -12.76 3.36
N PRO A 103 2.80 -13.28 3.12
CA PRO A 103 1.94 -13.77 4.19
C PRO A 103 2.54 -14.97 4.94
N CYS A 104 1.95 -15.26 6.10
CA CYS A 104 2.15 -16.51 6.82
C CYS A 104 1.51 -17.70 6.06
N GLU A 105 1.40 -18.86 6.70
CA GLU A 105 0.71 -20.01 6.11
C GLU A 105 -0.79 -19.69 5.90
N LEU A 106 -1.33 -20.17 4.78
CA LEU A 106 -2.69 -19.95 4.30
C LEU A 106 -3.29 -21.29 3.86
N ASP A 107 -4.61 -21.43 3.98
CA ASP A 107 -5.35 -22.63 3.53
C ASP A 107 -6.26 -22.25 2.34
N GLY A 108 -5.62 -21.81 1.27
CA GLY A 108 -6.27 -21.31 0.06
C GLY A 108 -7.03 -19.98 0.22
N ASP A 109 -7.65 -19.53 -0.88
CA ASP A 109 -8.33 -18.24 -0.97
C ASP A 109 -9.37 -18.00 0.14
N GLU A 110 -10.16 -19.03 0.47
CA GLU A 110 -11.28 -18.91 1.42
C GLU A 110 -10.81 -18.74 2.87
N SER A 111 -9.58 -19.15 3.20
CA SER A 111 -8.98 -18.96 4.52
C SER A 111 -8.69 -17.50 4.88
N ILE A 112 -8.74 -16.58 3.90
CA ILE A 112 -8.50 -15.16 4.11
C ILE A 112 -9.86 -14.47 4.36
N PRO A 113 -10.19 -14.13 5.62
CA PRO A 113 -11.46 -13.49 5.95
C PRO A 113 -11.49 -12.07 5.38
N ILE A 114 -12.57 -11.65 4.73
CA ILE A 114 -12.71 -10.29 4.20
C ILE A 114 -13.03 -9.33 5.34
N ALA A 115 -12.43 -8.14 5.33
CA ALA A 115 -12.61 -7.16 6.39
C ALA A 115 -14.08 -6.73 6.57
N GLU A 116 -14.50 -6.63 7.83
CA GLU A 116 -15.83 -6.25 8.26
C GLU A 116 -15.84 -4.82 8.81
N TYR A 117 -16.88 -4.05 8.43
CA TYR A 117 -17.02 -2.63 8.82
C TYR A 117 -18.43 -2.31 9.37
N GLY A 118 -19.14 -3.34 9.84
CA GLY A 118 -20.49 -3.24 10.37
C GLY A 118 -21.57 -2.97 9.31
N THR A 119 -22.77 -2.60 9.77
CA THR A 119 -23.99 -2.60 8.93
C THR A 119 -24.35 -1.26 8.30
N SER A 120 -23.55 -0.21 8.56
CA SER A 120 -23.74 1.11 7.94
C SER A 120 -23.53 1.05 6.43
N ASN A 121 -24.13 1.97 5.66
CA ASN A 121 -23.98 1.99 4.20
C ASN A 121 -22.51 2.11 3.76
N ILE A 122 -21.71 2.93 4.44
CA ILE A 122 -20.29 3.08 4.14
C ILE A 122 -19.48 1.83 4.52
N GLY A 123 -19.84 1.16 5.62
CA GLY A 123 -19.23 -0.10 6.02
C GLY A 123 -19.50 -1.21 5.00
N LYS A 124 -20.77 -1.37 4.62
CA LYS A 124 -21.19 -2.30 3.56
C LYS A 124 -20.50 -2.00 2.23
N LEU A 125 -20.37 -0.73 1.85
CA LEU A 125 -19.66 -0.35 0.61
C LEU A 125 -18.20 -0.78 0.64
N LYS A 126 -17.49 -0.59 1.76
CA LYS A 126 -16.09 -1.01 1.93
C LYS A 126 -15.93 -2.54 1.90
N HIS A 127 -16.89 -3.26 2.46
CA HIS A 127 -16.93 -4.72 2.42
C HIS A 127 -17.19 -5.23 0.98
N VAL A 128 -18.22 -4.70 0.30
CA VAL A 128 -18.54 -5.06 -1.10
C VAL A 128 -17.38 -4.73 -2.05
N TYR A 129 -16.66 -3.64 -1.81
CA TYR A 129 -15.44 -3.34 -2.57
C TYR A 129 -14.42 -4.48 -2.48
N ARG A 130 -14.21 -5.05 -1.29
CA ARG A 130 -13.28 -6.18 -1.06
C ARG A 130 -13.81 -7.49 -1.63
N GLN A 131 -15.12 -7.74 -1.56
CA GLN A 131 -15.74 -8.85 -2.31
C GLN A 131 -15.42 -8.73 -3.82
N GLY A 132 -15.53 -7.51 -4.35
CA GLY A 132 -15.17 -7.20 -5.73
C GLY A 132 -13.70 -7.48 -6.06
N LEU A 133 -12.79 -7.22 -5.13
CA LEU A 133 -11.38 -7.59 -5.28
C LEU A 133 -11.20 -9.12 -5.27
N ALA A 134 -11.88 -9.82 -4.36
CA ALA A 134 -11.83 -11.28 -4.24
C ALA A 134 -12.23 -11.97 -5.55
N VAL A 135 -13.37 -11.59 -6.14
CA VAL A 135 -13.85 -12.24 -7.38
C VAL A 135 -13.04 -11.86 -8.61
N ARG A 136 -12.29 -10.75 -8.58
CA ARG A 136 -11.47 -10.27 -9.72
C ARG A 136 -10.04 -10.80 -9.68
N TYR A 137 -9.47 -10.93 -8.49
CA TYR A 137 -8.03 -11.14 -8.30
C TYR A 137 -7.67 -12.31 -7.38
N GLY A 138 -8.67 -12.93 -6.75
CA GLY A 138 -8.43 -13.85 -5.65
C GLY A 138 -8.06 -13.12 -4.36
N ARG A 139 -8.10 -13.85 -3.25
CA ARG A 139 -7.81 -13.33 -1.91
C ARG A 139 -6.33 -13.44 -1.56
N MET A 140 -5.61 -14.42 -2.11
CA MET A 140 -4.21 -14.70 -1.79
C MET A 140 -3.32 -13.48 -1.98
N MET A 141 -3.33 -12.86 -3.16
CA MET A 141 -2.55 -11.65 -3.45
C MET A 141 -2.85 -10.48 -2.50
N GLN A 142 -4.09 -10.41 -2.00
CA GLN A 142 -4.55 -9.34 -1.12
C GLN A 142 -4.08 -9.51 0.34
N SER A 143 -3.48 -10.65 0.68
CA SER A 143 -2.87 -10.89 2.00
C SER A 143 -1.43 -10.40 2.12
N ILE A 144 -0.82 -9.95 1.02
CA ILE A 144 0.52 -9.35 1.01
C ILE A 144 0.48 -8.00 1.72
N ALA A 145 1.34 -7.82 2.73
CA ALA A 145 1.44 -6.60 3.50
C ALA A 145 2.53 -5.65 2.99
N GLY A 146 2.28 -4.35 3.10
CA GLY A 146 3.19 -3.27 2.72
C GLY A 146 3.48 -2.25 3.82
N VAL A 147 4.31 -1.28 3.44
CA VAL A 147 4.52 -0.04 4.17
C VAL A 147 4.37 1.11 3.19
N HIS A 148 3.54 2.09 3.52
CA HIS A 148 3.43 3.33 2.76
C HIS A 148 4.11 4.47 3.53
N TYR A 149 5.01 5.19 2.85
CA TYR A 149 5.67 6.36 3.42
C TYR A 149 5.08 7.62 2.80
N ASN A 150 4.34 8.36 3.62
CA ASN A 150 3.70 9.61 3.25
C ASN A 150 4.66 10.78 3.53
N LEU A 151 4.82 11.68 2.57
CA LEU A 151 5.75 12.82 2.65
C LEU A 151 5.13 14.08 2.05
N SER A 152 5.29 15.21 2.74
CA SER A 152 5.03 16.52 2.15
C SER A 152 6.10 17.55 2.52
N LEU A 153 6.32 18.47 1.58
CA LEU A 153 7.29 19.56 1.68
C LEU A 153 6.60 20.82 2.21
N PRO A 154 7.25 21.61 3.09
CA PRO A 154 6.67 22.83 3.65
C PRO A 154 6.53 23.95 2.61
N ASP A 155 5.63 24.90 2.86
CA ASP A 155 5.44 26.06 1.97
C ASP A 155 6.70 26.89 1.74
N SER A 156 7.60 26.95 2.74
CA SER A 156 8.89 27.62 2.62
C SER A 156 9.74 27.02 1.51
N PHE A 157 9.80 25.69 1.41
CA PHE A 157 10.48 24.98 0.33
C PHE A 157 9.85 25.35 -1.02
N TRP A 158 8.52 25.30 -1.11
CA TRP A 158 7.82 25.53 -2.37
C TRP A 158 7.98 26.95 -2.89
N ARG A 159 7.91 27.95 -2.01
CA ARG A 159 8.12 29.37 -2.39
C ARG A 159 9.52 29.60 -2.93
N PHE A 160 10.55 29.09 -2.27
CA PHE A 160 11.91 29.17 -2.78
C PHE A 160 12.03 28.46 -4.13
N TRP A 161 11.52 27.22 -4.23
CA TRP A 161 11.64 26.43 -5.45
C TRP A 161 10.92 27.09 -6.63
N GLN A 162 9.79 27.75 -6.37
CA GLN A 162 9.06 28.54 -7.35
C GLN A 162 9.87 29.74 -7.85
N GLU A 163 10.46 30.50 -6.92
CA GLU A 163 11.33 31.63 -7.24
C GLU A 163 12.56 31.21 -8.04
N ALA A 164 13.22 30.12 -7.64
CA ALA A 164 14.40 29.57 -8.32
C ALA A 164 14.11 29.09 -9.76
N LEU A 165 12.85 28.71 -10.04
CA LEU A 165 12.39 28.32 -11.37
C LEU A 165 11.78 29.48 -12.18
N ASP A 166 11.78 30.70 -11.63
CA ASP A 166 11.12 31.89 -12.21
C ASP A 166 9.66 31.62 -12.62
N ASN A 167 8.96 30.81 -11.84
CA ASN A 167 7.55 30.48 -12.08
C ASN A 167 6.62 31.53 -11.43
N ARG A 168 5.55 31.89 -12.13
CA ARG A 168 4.59 32.94 -11.72
C ARG A 168 3.16 32.42 -11.49
N ASP A 169 2.96 31.10 -11.53
CA ASP A 169 1.65 30.50 -11.30
C ASP A 169 1.23 30.63 -9.82
N SER A 170 -0.02 30.26 -9.52
CA SER A 170 -0.44 30.13 -8.13
C SER A 170 0.44 29.08 -7.42
N LEU A 171 0.70 29.27 -6.11
CA LEU A 171 1.50 28.30 -5.35
C LEU A 171 0.87 26.90 -5.35
N GLN A 172 -0.46 26.81 -5.46
CA GLN A 172 -1.19 25.54 -5.53
C GLN A 172 -0.94 24.80 -6.85
N ASP A 173 -1.04 25.50 -7.98
CA ASP A 173 -0.82 24.91 -9.30
C ASP A 173 0.65 24.51 -9.46
N PHE A 174 1.56 25.37 -9.00
CA PHE A 174 2.99 25.10 -8.99
C PHE A 174 3.32 23.83 -8.18
N LYS A 175 2.80 23.70 -6.96
CA LYS A 175 2.98 22.49 -6.12
C LYS A 175 2.49 21.23 -6.86
N SER A 176 1.32 21.30 -7.48
CA SER A 176 0.75 20.16 -8.20
C SER A 176 1.65 19.75 -9.37
N ASP A 177 2.08 20.68 -10.22
CA ASP A 177 3.01 20.41 -11.32
C ASP A 177 4.33 19.80 -10.81
N GLN A 178 4.90 20.36 -9.75
CA GLN A 178 6.17 19.87 -9.21
C GLN A 178 6.03 18.49 -8.52
N TYR A 179 4.90 18.17 -7.89
CA TYR A 179 4.66 16.81 -7.39
C TYR A 179 4.50 15.81 -8.54
N PHE A 180 3.83 16.16 -9.65
CA PHE A 180 3.81 15.30 -10.84
C PHE A 180 5.21 15.12 -11.45
N TRP A 181 6.04 16.18 -11.47
CA TRP A 181 7.45 16.05 -11.84
C TRP A 181 8.22 15.11 -10.91
N LEU A 182 7.96 15.15 -9.60
CA LEU A 182 8.55 14.23 -8.62
C LEU A 182 8.09 12.79 -8.87
N ILE A 183 6.80 12.55 -9.13
CA ILE A 183 6.25 11.23 -9.45
C ILE A 183 6.94 10.65 -10.69
N ARG A 184 7.12 11.43 -11.77
CA ARG A 184 7.85 10.99 -12.96
C ARG A 184 9.30 10.62 -12.65
N ASN A 185 9.97 11.35 -11.75
CA ASN A 185 11.33 11.03 -11.31
C ASN A 185 11.40 9.79 -10.42
N PHE A 186 10.42 9.63 -9.53
CA PHE A 186 10.29 8.48 -8.66
C PHE A 186 10.08 7.21 -9.48
N ARG A 187 9.13 7.20 -10.43
CA ARG A 187 8.87 6.05 -11.32
C ARG A 187 10.11 5.60 -12.10
N ARG A 188 10.99 6.51 -12.51
CA ARG A 188 12.26 6.17 -13.20
C ARG A 188 13.28 5.46 -12.30
N ARG A 189 13.14 5.56 -10.98
CA ARG A 189 14.16 5.14 -10.00
C ARG A 189 13.60 4.29 -8.87
N SER A 190 12.30 3.97 -8.88
CA SER A 190 11.64 3.22 -7.81
C SER A 190 12.25 1.83 -7.62
N TRP A 191 12.77 1.22 -8.67
CA TRP A 191 13.51 -0.05 -8.61
C TRP A 191 14.66 -0.02 -7.59
N LEU A 192 15.28 1.13 -7.33
CA LEU A 192 16.36 1.26 -6.36
C LEU A 192 15.86 0.99 -4.93
N LEU A 193 14.61 1.35 -4.61
CA LEU A 193 14.03 1.03 -3.31
C LEU A 193 13.87 -0.48 -3.14
N MET A 194 13.50 -1.19 -4.21
CA MET A 194 13.34 -2.65 -4.14
C MET A 194 14.69 -3.34 -4.05
N LEU A 195 15.74 -2.76 -4.64
CA LEU A 195 17.10 -3.25 -4.50
C LEU A 195 17.67 -3.04 -3.09
N LEU A 196 17.45 -1.86 -2.49
CA LEU A 196 18.04 -1.48 -1.20
C LEU A 196 17.24 -1.96 0.01
N PHE A 197 15.91 -1.98 -0.10
CA PHE A 197 14.99 -2.22 1.01
C PHE A 197 14.02 -3.38 0.75
N GLY A 198 14.17 -4.08 -0.39
CA GLY A 198 13.43 -5.32 -0.63
C GLY A 198 13.77 -6.35 0.45
N ALA A 199 12.72 -6.82 1.15
CA ALA A 199 12.83 -7.76 2.26
C ALA A 199 11.84 -8.92 2.13
N SER A 200 11.56 -9.34 0.88
CA SER A 200 10.70 -10.49 0.59
C SER A 200 11.32 -11.43 -0.45
N PRO A 201 12.53 -11.98 -0.22
CA PRO A 201 13.16 -12.91 -1.16
C PRO A 201 12.54 -14.32 -1.15
N ALA A 202 11.72 -14.62 -0.14
CA ALA A 202 11.12 -15.92 0.11
C ALA A 202 9.64 -15.78 0.50
N LEU A 203 8.89 -16.86 0.33
CA LEU A 203 7.47 -16.98 0.65
C LEU A 203 7.12 -18.40 1.07
N ASP A 204 6.00 -18.53 1.77
CA ASP A 204 5.42 -19.81 2.16
C ASP A 204 4.90 -20.59 0.94
N ALA A 205 4.98 -21.92 0.96
CA ALA A 205 4.55 -22.79 -0.12
C ALA A 205 3.05 -22.67 -0.42
N SER A 206 2.23 -22.42 0.60
CA SER A 206 0.78 -22.22 0.44
C SER A 206 0.46 -21.03 -0.46
N PHE A 207 1.31 -19.99 -0.46
CA PHE A 207 1.06 -18.78 -1.25
C PHE A 207 1.10 -19.01 -2.76
N VAL A 208 1.86 -20.01 -3.22
CA VAL A 208 2.03 -20.33 -4.65
C VAL A 208 1.44 -21.70 -5.02
N GLU A 209 0.61 -22.28 -4.16
CA GLU A 209 0.01 -23.57 -4.43
C GLU A 209 -0.84 -23.52 -5.71
N GLY A 210 -0.58 -24.45 -6.63
CA GLY A 210 -1.26 -24.50 -7.93
C GLY A 210 -0.86 -23.40 -8.93
N MET A 211 0.10 -22.52 -8.60
CA MET A 211 0.61 -21.50 -9.52
C MET A 211 1.91 -21.94 -10.20
N GLU A 212 2.05 -21.64 -11.49
CA GLU A 212 3.34 -21.79 -12.18
C GLU A 212 4.31 -20.69 -11.72
N HIS A 213 5.52 -21.09 -11.30
CA HIS A 213 6.56 -20.16 -10.88
C HIS A 213 7.96 -20.73 -11.14
N ASN A 214 8.96 -19.85 -11.11
CA ASN A 214 10.38 -20.18 -11.32
C ASN A 214 11.22 -20.11 -10.03
N LEU A 215 10.58 -20.10 -8.86
CA LEU A 215 11.26 -20.10 -7.57
C LEU A 215 11.97 -21.44 -7.28
N ASP A 216 13.04 -21.36 -6.50
CA ASP A 216 13.74 -22.53 -5.97
C ASP A 216 13.21 -22.91 -4.60
N ARG A 217 13.28 -24.21 -4.26
CA ARG A 217 12.89 -24.69 -2.95
C ARG A 217 13.97 -24.35 -1.92
N PHE A 218 13.60 -23.67 -0.84
CA PHE A 218 14.49 -23.41 0.31
C PHE A 218 14.30 -24.49 1.40
N ALA A 219 13.05 -24.79 1.72
CA ALA A 219 12.61 -25.78 2.71
C ALA A 219 11.29 -26.45 2.24
N PRO A 220 10.78 -27.50 2.91
CA PRO A 220 9.54 -28.17 2.50
C PRO A 220 8.33 -27.24 2.36
N ASP A 221 8.28 -26.17 3.15
CA ASP A 221 7.23 -25.16 3.24
C ASP A 221 7.65 -23.80 2.65
N THR A 222 8.86 -23.66 2.12
CA THR A 222 9.40 -22.35 1.75
C THR A 222 9.99 -22.35 0.34
N TRP A 223 9.53 -21.41 -0.49
CA TRP A 223 10.14 -21.07 -1.78
C TRP A 223 10.93 -19.77 -1.68
N TYR A 224 11.96 -19.62 -2.51
CA TYR A 224 12.72 -18.38 -2.60
C TYR A 224 13.23 -18.12 -4.02
N GLY A 225 13.48 -16.85 -4.33
CA GLY A 225 14.18 -16.45 -5.55
C GLY A 225 15.66 -16.22 -5.26
N ARG A 226 16.57 -16.94 -5.92
CA ARG A 226 18.02 -16.86 -5.66
C ARG A 226 18.61 -15.44 -5.69
N ASN A 227 18.08 -14.59 -6.57
CA ASN A 227 18.50 -13.19 -6.73
C ASN A 227 17.34 -12.22 -6.45
N ALA A 228 16.23 -12.70 -5.89
CA ALA A 228 15.08 -11.86 -5.61
C ALA A 228 15.37 -10.95 -4.41
N THR A 229 15.05 -9.66 -4.53
CA THR A 229 15.05 -8.74 -3.39
C THR A 229 13.64 -8.58 -2.82
N SER A 230 12.63 -8.51 -3.69
CA SER A 230 11.24 -8.29 -3.30
C SER A 230 10.27 -9.06 -4.21
N LEU A 231 9.88 -10.27 -3.82
CA LEU A 231 8.85 -11.06 -4.51
C LEU A 231 7.48 -10.37 -4.46
N ARG A 232 7.20 -9.59 -3.40
CA ARG A 232 6.01 -8.73 -3.28
C ARG A 232 5.84 -7.79 -4.48
N MET A 233 6.93 -7.31 -5.06
CA MET A 233 6.94 -6.36 -6.18
C MET A 233 7.23 -7.02 -7.53
N GLY A 234 7.36 -8.35 -7.58
CA GLY A 234 7.52 -9.13 -8.81
C GLY A 234 6.22 -9.81 -9.23
N ASP A 235 6.27 -10.66 -10.27
CA ASP A 235 5.08 -11.23 -10.94
C ASP A 235 4.15 -12.06 -10.02
N LEU A 236 4.69 -12.63 -8.94
CA LEU A 236 3.92 -13.38 -7.93
C LEU A 236 3.26 -12.48 -6.88
N GLY A 237 3.62 -11.20 -6.87
CA GLY A 237 3.14 -10.21 -5.93
C GLY A 237 1.90 -9.49 -6.45
N TYR A 238 1.84 -8.19 -6.19
CA TYR A 238 0.64 -7.38 -6.44
C TYR A 238 0.55 -6.93 -7.92
N HIS A 239 0.08 -7.81 -8.82
CA HIS A 239 -0.10 -7.51 -10.25
C HIS A 239 -1.51 -7.77 -10.76
N ASN A 240 -1.95 -6.93 -11.71
CA ASN A 240 -3.28 -7.03 -12.31
C ASN A 240 -3.27 -6.68 -13.80
N ASN A 241 -3.67 -7.66 -14.63
CA ASN A 241 -3.72 -7.54 -16.08
C ASN A 241 -4.72 -6.50 -16.60
N ALA A 242 -5.83 -6.23 -15.89
CA ALA A 242 -6.78 -5.19 -16.31
C ALA A 242 -6.24 -3.78 -16.14
N GLN A 243 -5.29 -3.58 -15.22
CA GLN A 243 -4.60 -2.30 -15.04
C GLN A 243 -3.47 -2.10 -16.05
N ALA A 244 -2.92 -3.19 -16.62
CA ALA A 244 -1.86 -3.11 -17.62
C ALA A 244 -2.30 -2.36 -18.90
N SER A 245 -3.60 -2.34 -19.21
CA SER A 245 -4.16 -1.57 -20.32
C SER A 245 -4.49 -0.11 -19.98
N LEU A 246 -4.30 0.34 -18.73
CA LEU A 246 -4.56 1.71 -18.33
C LEU A 246 -3.33 2.60 -18.55
N ASP A 247 -3.38 3.45 -19.58
CA ASP A 247 -2.36 4.47 -19.82
C ASP A 247 -2.55 5.69 -18.90
N ILE A 248 -2.24 5.51 -17.61
CA ILE A 248 -2.32 6.60 -16.62
C ILE A 248 -1.23 7.64 -16.90
N CYS A 249 -1.68 8.85 -17.28
CA CYS A 249 -0.79 9.99 -17.50
C CYS A 249 -0.39 10.64 -16.17
N PHE A 250 0.91 10.80 -15.93
CA PHE A 250 1.47 11.49 -14.76
C PHE A 250 2.21 12.78 -15.16
N ASN A 251 1.79 13.42 -16.26
CA ASN A 251 2.37 14.68 -16.70
C ASN A 251 1.74 15.86 -15.95
N GLU A 252 0.40 15.88 -15.89
CA GLU A 252 -0.39 16.99 -15.36
C GLU A 252 -1.60 16.47 -14.58
N LEU A 253 -2.05 17.23 -13.58
CA LEU A 253 -3.19 16.87 -12.73
C LEU A 253 -4.47 16.64 -13.55
N SER A 254 -4.76 17.50 -14.52
CA SER A 254 -5.93 17.42 -15.40
C SER A 254 -5.97 16.11 -16.19
N THR A 255 -4.84 15.73 -16.80
CA THR A 255 -4.73 14.49 -17.59
C THR A 255 -4.80 13.25 -16.71
N TYR A 256 -4.23 13.31 -15.50
CA TYR A 256 -4.30 12.23 -14.51
C TYR A 256 -5.73 11.98 -14.07
N THR A 257 -6.45 13.03 -13.63
CA THR A 257 -7.83 12.90 -13.16
C THR A 257 -8.78 12.47 -14.27
N ALA A 258 -8.64 13.02 -15.49
CA ALA A 258 -9.43 12.60 -16.64
C ALA A 258 -9.19 11.13 -17.04
N THR A 259 -7.98 10.61 -16.84
CA THR A 259 -7.68 9.20 -17.13
C THR A 259 -8.26 8.28 -16.07
N LEU A 260 -8.16 8.65 -14.79
CA LEU A 260 -8.79 7.90 -13.69
C LEU A 260 -10.30 7.88 -13.82
N ASP A 261 -10.92 9.03 -14.12
CA ASP A 261 -12.37 9.14 -14.33
C ASP A 261 -12.83 8.23 -15.48
N ARG A 262 -12.09 8.22 -16.59
CA ARG A 262 -12.37 7.29 -17.70
C ARG A 262 -12.23 5.83 -17.26
N ALA A 263 -11.19 5.50 -16.50
CA ALA A 263 -10.92 4.14 -16.06
C ALA A 263 -12.06 3.58 -15.19
N ILE A 264 -12.59 4.38 -14.25
CA ILE A 264 -13.70 3.95 -13.38
C ILE A 264 -15.03 3.79 -14.14
N HIS A 265 -15.21 4.50 -15.27
CA HIS A 265 -16.40 4.42 -16.12
C HIS A 265 -16.26 3.45 -17.31
N THR A 266 -15.10 2.79 -17.47
CA THR A 266 -14.86 1.86 -18.57
C THR A 266 -15.21 0.43 -18.15
N ASN A 267 -16.18 -0.18 -18.83
CA ASN A 267 -16.55 -1.57 -18.59
C ASN A 267 -15.43 -2.54 -19.02
N TRP A 268 -15.14 -3.54 -18.19
CA TRP A 268 -14.22 -4.63 -18.51
C TRP A 268 -14.99 -5.93 -18.75
N PRO A 269 -14.97 -6.51 -19.97
CA PRO A 269 -15.84 -7.65 -20.31
C PRO A 269 -15.69 -8.87 -19.39
N PRO A 270 -14.48 -9.27 -18.94
CA PRO A 270 -14.33 -10.32 -17.94
C PRO A 270 -15.08 -10.03 -16.63
N TYR A 271 -15.05 -8.78 -16.13
CA TYR A 271 -15.74 -8.42 -14.89
C TYR A 271 -17.26 -8.36 -15.08
N ALA A 272 -17.72 -7.89 -16.25
CA ALA A 272 -19.15 -7.89 -16.58
C ALA A 272 -19.75 -9.31 -16.57
N LYS A 273 -18.98 -10.33 -16.97
CA LYS A 273 -19.42 -11.74 -16.93
C LYS A 273 -19.54 -12.30 -15.51
N ILE A 274 -18.78 -11.78 -14.54
CA ILE A 274 -18.88 -12.17 -13.13
C ILE A 274 -20.23 -11.70 -12.55
N GLY A 275 -20.71 -10.54 -12.99
CA GLY A 275 -21.89 -9.88 -12.43
C GLY A 275 -21.57 -9.13 -11.13
N THR A 276 -22.60 -8.61 -10.48
CA THR A 276 -22.49 -7.81 -9.24
C THR A 276 -23.15 -8.46 -8.04
N ARG A 277 -23.81 -9.62 -8.22
CA ARG A 277 -24.54 -10.33 -7.16
C ARG A 277 -24.47 -11.84 -7.33
N ARG A 278 -24.47 -12.55 -6.20
CA ARG A 278 -24.74 -14.00 -6.12
C ARG A 278 -25.89 -14.22 -5.15
N GLY A 279 -27.04 -14.65 -5.67
CA GLY A 279 -28.28 -14.66 -4.91
C GLY A 279 -28.63 -13.24 -4.44
N ASP A 280 -28.83 -13.07 -3.13
CA ASP A 280 -29.19 -11.78 -2.52
C ASP A 280 -27.98 -10.91 -2.14
N GLU A 281 -26.76 -11.43 -2.24
CA GLU A 281 -25.54 -10.75 -1.79
C GLU A 281 -24.83 -10.03 -2.93
N PHE A 282 -24.20 -8.90 -2.61
CA PHE A 282 -23.32 -8.18 -3.54
C PHE A 282 -21.93 -8.83 -3.54
N ILE A 283 -21.35 -8.93 -4.73
CA ILE A 283 -19.99 -9.44 -4.95
C ILE A 283 -19.17 -8.48 -5.81
#